data_AF-A0A0R2LEM5-F1
#
_entry.id   AF-A0A0R2LEM5-F1
#
_cell.length_a   1.000
_cell.length_b   1.000
_cell.length_c   1.000
_cell.angle_alpha   90.00
_cell.angle_beta   90.00
_cell.angle_gamma   90.00
#
_symmetry.space_group_name_H-M   'P 1'
#
loop_
_entity.id
_entity.type
_entity.pdbx_description
1 polymer ?
#
loop_
_entity_poly.entity_id
_entity_poly.type
_entity_poly.pdbx_seq_one_letter_code
_entity_poly.pdbx_strand_id
1 'polypeptide(L)'
;MSDKENVTPTSTKCRHVSKEAMMEPLTRSQRDQIAEFLVSHASYLDMKHHLEDLLGMSVNNYRLKHLFYRDVNDLVHFRRQFFCSLGNFLVRMAEAHYQLELWDRETHQKHSFPISELSEADLVTVNKGTAVETITYELYGFKLRRKFDIEQSRLYRVKTQFYIAGKEVELIDGLMSLQQKLDESTPWLQAGLVGIQDFT
;
A
#
# COMPACT_ATOMS: atom_id res chain seq x y z
N MET A 1 -33.90 -50.85 -0.29
CA MET A 1 -34.24 -49.83 0.72
C MET A 1 -33.23 -49.92 1.84
N SER A 2 -32.25 -49.03 1.85
CA SER A 2 -31.77 -48.40 3.09
C SER A 2 -31.02 -47.15 2.65
N ASP A 3 -31.53 -46.03 3.12
CA ASP A 3 -31.29 -44.69 2.64
C ASP A 3 -29.95 -44.10 3.05
N LYS A 4 -29.58 -43.10 2.26
CA LYS A 4 -28.55 -42.09 2.48
C LYS A 4 -28.74 -41.40 3.85
N GLU A 5 -27.62 -40.93 4.42
CA GLU A 5 -27.44 -39.75 5.29
C GLU A 5 -26.11 -39.95 6.06
N ASN A 6 -25.27 -38.97 6.38
CA ASN A 6 -25.26 -37.54 6.17
C ASN A 6 -23.78 -37.13 6.38
N VAL A 7 -23.14 -36.55 5.37
CA VAL A 7 -21.83 -35.89 5.54
C VAL A 7 -22.11 -34.54 6.20
N THR A 8 -21.84 -34.44 7.50
CA THR A 8 -21.90 -33.16 8.20
C THR A 8 -20.60 -32.39 7.91
N PRO A 9 -20.67 -31.14 7.42
CA PRO A 9 -19.48 -30.33 7.25
C PRO A 9 -18.98 -29.90 8.64
N THR A 10 -17.73 -30.20 8.93
CA THR A 10 -17.01 -29.74 10.11
C THR A 10 -17.03 -28.22 10.12
N SER A 11 -17.89 -27.67 10.97
CA SER A 11 -17.90 -26.28 11.39
C SER A 11 -16.50 -25.93 11.91
N THR A 12 -15.70 -25.24 11.10
CA THR A 12 -14.48 -24.55 11.54
C THR A 12 -14.91 -23.42 12.47
N LYS A 13 -15.12 -23.76 13.74
CA LYS A 13 -15.30 -22.80 14.83
C LYS A 13 -14.10 -21.86 14.81
N CYS A 14 -14.34 -20.57 14.59
CA CYS A 14 -13.45 -19.51 15.02
C CYS A 14 -13.12 -19.76 16.49
N ARG A 15 -11.89 -20.20 16.75
CA ARG A 15 -11.38 -20.31 18.12
C ARG A 15 -11.18 -18.88 18.62
N HIS A 16 -12.05 -18.47 19.55
CA HIS A 16 -11.72 -17.42 20.49
C HIS A 16 -10.35 -17.73 21.11
N VAL A 17 -9.37 -16.87 20.87
CA VAL A 17 -8.11 -16.90 21.60
C VAL A 17 -8.45 -16.46 23.03
N SER A 18 -8.49 -17.41 23.95
CA SER A 18 -8.67 -17.16 25.37
C SER A 18 -7.52 -16.30 25.89
N LYS A 19 -7.83 -15.32 26.75
CA LYS A 19 -6.88 -14.40 27.40
C LYS A 19 -5.74 -15.08 28.19
N GLU A 20 -5.79 -16.41 28.36
CA GLU A 20 -4.77 -17.21 29.05
C GLU A 20 -3.50 -17.47 28.21
N ALA A 21 -3.52 -17.23 26.90
CA ALA A 21 -2.36 -17.42 26.03
C ALA A 21 -1.24 -16.36 26.20
N MET A 22 -1.39 -15.37 27.10
CA MET A 22 -0.42 -14.29 27.30
C MET A 22 0.67 -14.56 28.35
N MET A 23 0.75 -15.77 28.94
CA MET A 23 1.72 -16.07 30.01
C MET A 23 2.74 -17.17 29.71
N GLU A 24 2.77 -17.74 28.49
CA GLU A 24 3.86 -18.65 28.14
C GLU A 24 5.12 -17.85 27.76
N PRO A 25 6.30 -18.20 28.30
CA PRO A 25 7.56 -17.63 27.86
C PRO A 25 7.72 -17.87 26.36
N LEU A 26 8.09 -16.81 25.63
CA LEU A 26 8.39 -16.92 24.20
C LEU A 26 9.36 -18.07 23.94
N THR A 27 9.17 -18.78 22.83
CA THR A 27 10.14 -19.76 22.35
C THR A 27 11.45 -19.05 21.97
N ARG A 28 12.55 -19.80 21.89
CA ARG A 28 13.85 -19.26 21.45
C ARG A 28 13.74 -18.64 20.05
N SER A 29 13.08 -19.33 19.11
CA SER A 29 12.85 -18.82 17.75
C SER A 29 12.08 -17.50 17.73
N GLN A 30 11.03 -17.36 18.56
CA GLN A 30 10.29 -16.11 18.67
C GLN A 30 11.13 -14.97 19.26
N ARG A 31 11.96 -15.25 20.28
CA ARG A 31 12.89 -14.24 20.83
C ARG A 31 13.93 -13.80 19.82
N ASP A 32 14.51 -14.74 19.07
CA ASP A 32 15.52 -14.44 18.06
C ASP A 32 14.91 -13.57 16.92
N GLN A 33 13.70 -13.89 16.46
CA GLN A 33 12.96 -13.08 15.48
C GLN A 33 12.65 -11.67 16.01
N ILE A 34 12.24 -11.53 17.27
CA ILE A 34 12.01 -10.23 17.89
C ILE A 34 13.32 -9.44 17.99
N ALA A 35 14.42 -10.07 18.39
CA ALA A 35 15.71 -9.42 18.47
C ALA A 35 16.18 -8.91 17.10
N GLU A 36 16.04 -9.72 16.05
CA GLU A 36 16.36 -9.33 14.67
C GLU A 36 15.47 -8.18 14.18
N PHE A 37 14.18 -8.22 14.48
CA PHE A 37 13.25 -7.13 14.20
C PHE A 37 13.66 -5.83 14.91
N LEU A 38 14.00 -5.89 16.20
CA LEU A 38 14.38 -4.71 16.98
C LEU A 38 15.66 -4.05 16.45
N VAL A 39 16.67 -4.85 16.09
CA VAL A 39 17.92 -4.36 15.47
C VAL A 39 17.63 -3.72 14.11
N SER A 40 16.80 -4.37 13.29
CA SER A 40 16.42 -3.85 11.98
C SER A 40 15.62 -2.54 12.11
N HIS A 41 14.71 -2.46 13.08
CA HIS A 41 13.90 -1.28 13.35
C HIS A 41 14.74 -0.10 13.84
N ALA A 42 15.69 -0.35 14.75
CA ALA A 42 16.65 0.69 15.18
C ALA A 42 17.47 1.21 13.99
N SER A 43 17.98 0.32 13.15
CA SER A 43 18.74 0.69 11.95
C SER A 43 17.89 1.51 10.96
N TYR A 44 16.61 1.14 10.78
CA TYR A 44 15.66 1.91 9.98
C TYR A 44 15.44 3.32 10.54
N LEU A 45 15.25 3.47 11.86
CA LEU A 45 15.06 4.76 12.49
C LEU A 45 16.30 5.66 12.33
N ASP A 46 17.50 5.11 12.51
CA ASP A 46 18.75 5.85 12.31
C ASP A 46 18.90 6.33 10.86
N MET A 47 18.65 5.45 9.88
CA MET A 47 18.67 5.84 8.45
C MET A 47 17.61 6.89 8.13
N LYS A 48 16.41 6.75 8.69
CA LYS A 48 15.33 7.71 8.51
C LYS A 48 15.75 9.08 9.04
N HIS A 49 16.23 9.17 10.28
CA HIS A 49 16.69 10.42 10.87
C HIS A 49 17.82 11.06 10.06
N HIS A 50 18.81 10.27 9.65
CA HIS A 50 19.88 10.76 8.79
C HIS A 50 19.36 11.35 7.47
N LEU A 51 18.40 10.68 6.83
CA LEU A 51 17.75 11.20 5.62
C LEU A 51 16.95 12.49 5.90
N GLU A 52 16.21 12.55 7.01
CA GLU A 52 15.44 13.75 7.40
C GLU A 52 16.36 14.95 7.65
N ASP A 53 17.54 14.72 8.26
CA ASP A 53 18.57 15.75 8.43
C ASP A 53 19.11 16.26 7.09
N LEU A 54 19.41 15.36 6.14
CA LEU A 54 19.85 15.72 4.79
C LEU A 54 18.78 16.50 4.01
N LEU A 55 17.51 16.14 4.17
CA LEU A 55 16.38 16.74 3.47
C LEU A 55 15.90 18.05 4.13
N GLY A 56 16.30 18.31 5.39
CA GLY A 56 15.80 19.42 6.20
C GLY A 56 14.29 19.35 6.49
N MET A 57 13.68 18.18 6.34
CA MET A 57 12.25 17.93 6.59
C MET A 57 11.99 16.44 6.75
N SER A 58 10.81 16.07 7.29
CA SER A 58 10.44 14.66 7.42
C SER A 58 10.35 13.96 6.06
N VAL A 59 10.74 12.68 6.01
CA VAL A 59 10.68 11.86 4.79
C VAL A 59 9.24 11.80 4.26
N ASN A 60 8.26 11.77 5.17
CA ASN A 60 6.84 11.80 4.81
C ASN A 60 6.46 13.11 4.10
N ASN A 61 6.90 14.26 4.64
CA ASN A 61 6.64 15.56 4.00
C ASN A 61 7.37 15.69 2.67
N TYR A 62 8.60 15.18 2.57
CA TYR A 62 9.34 15.14 1.32
C TYR A 62 8.63 14.30 0.25
N ARG A 63 8.11 13.12 0.62
CA ARG A 63 7.30 12.24 -0.23
C ARG A 63 6.00 12.89 -0.70
N LEU A 64 5.42 13.77 0.13
CA LEU A 64 4.23 14.54 -0.23
C LEU A 64 4.54 15.71 -1.17
N LYS A 65 5.77 16.24 -1.13
CA LYS A 65 6.22 17.29 -2.06
C LYS A 65 6.51 16.70 -3.45
N HIS A 66 6.32 17.54 -4.46
CA HIS A 66 6.26 17.21 -5.89
C HIS A 66 7.55 16.62 -6.53
N LEU A 67 8.53 16.18 -5.74
CA LEU A 67 9.88 15.84 -6.20
C LEU A 67 10.30 14.41 -5.85
N PHE A 68 9.41 13.59 -5.29
CA PHE A 68 9.78 12.26 -4.82
C PHE A 68 10.13 11.28 -5.96
N TYR A 69 9.40 11.37 -7.07
CA TYR A 69 9.69 10.59 -8.28
C TYR A 69 10.23 11.54 -9.33
N ARG A 70 11.39 11.23 -9.92
CA ARG A 70 11.95 12.04 -11.02
C ARG A 70 11.12 11.85 -12.28
N ASP A 71 10.76 10.62 -12.58
CA ASP A 71 10.04 10.21 -13.79
C ASP A 71 9.05 9.06 -13.49
N VAL A 72 8.45 8.52 -14.54
CA VAL A 72 7.49 7.40 -14.43
C VAL A 72 8.17 6.11 -13.97
N ASN A 73 9.43 5.87 -14.36
CA ASN A 73 10.14 4.64 -14.02
C ASN A 73 10.42 4.57 -12.51
N ASP A 74 10.77 5.70 -11.88
CA ASP A 74 10.89 5.77 -10.42
C ASP A 74 9.59 5.38 -9.71
N LEU A 75 8.44 5.86 -10.21
CA LEU A 75 7.13 5.50 -9.67
C LEU A 75 6.84 4.00 -9.86
N VAL A 76 7.12 3.46 -11.04
CA VAL A 76 6.93 2.04 -11.35
C VAL A 76 7.79 1.16 -10.45
N HIS A 77 9.09 1.46 -10.30
CA HIS A 77 10.00 0.73 -9.43
C HIS A 77 9.54 0.76 -7.98
N PHE A 78 9.19 1.95 -7.47
CA PHE A 78 8.64 2.08 -6.12
C PHE A 78 7.41 1.19 -5.93
N ARG A 79 6.47 1.19 -6.88
CA ARG A 79 5.23 0.41 -6.76
C ARG A 79 5.45 -1.09 -6.86
N ARG A 80 6.36 -1.53 -7.71
CA ARG A 80 6.78 -2.94 -7.73
C ARG A 80 7.32 -3.38 -6.38
N GLN A 81 8.24 -2.60 -5.79
CA GLN A 81 8.80 -2.91 -4.47
C GLN A 81 7.74 -2.86 -3.36
N PHE A 82 6.85 -1.86 -3.40
CA PHE A 82 5.74 -1.73 -2.48
C PHE A 82 4.86 -2.98 -2.47
N PHE A 83 4.40 -3.43 -3.65
CA PHE A 83 3.54 -4.62 -3.75
C PHE A 83 4.28 -5.94 -3.51
N CYS A 84 5.61 -5.98 -3.59
CA CYS A 84 6.40 -7.12 -3.13
C CYS A 84 6.54 -7.18 -1.60
N SER A 85 6.23 -6.11 -0.87
CA SER A 85 6.42 -5.98 0.58
C SER A 85 5.13 -5.62 1.29
N LEU A 86 5.00 -4.38 1.78
CA LEU A 86 3.85 -3.90 2.54
C LEU A 86 2.54 -3.95 1.74
N GLY A 87 2.59 -3.66 0.45
CA GLY A 87 1.44 -3.70 -0.45
C GLY A 87 0.89 -5.11 -0.65
N ASN A 88 1.70 -6.17 -0.51
CA ASN A 88 1.23 -7.56 -0.61
C ASN A 88 0.18 -7.87 0.47
N PHE A 89 0.35 -7.31 1.66
CA PHE A 89 -0.64 -7.42 2.73
C PHE A 89 -1.99 -6.85 2.29
N LEU A 90 -1.99 -5.67 1.66
CA LEU A 90 -3.21 -5.02 1.19
C LEU A 90 -3.92 -5.83 0.11
N VAL A 91 -3.18 -6.39 -0.83
CA VAL A 91 -3.73 -7.27 -1.88
C VAL A 91 -4.47 -8.45 -1.25
N ARG A 92 -3.88 -9.05 -0.19
CA ARG A 92 -4.43 -10.25 0.45
C ARG A 92 -5.56 -9.97 1.44
N MET A 93 -5.48 -8.87 2.18
CA MET A 93 -6.37 -8.60 3.33
C MET A 93 -7.46 -7.58 3.04
N ALA A 94 -7.22 -6.67 2.09
CA ALA A 94 -8.16 -5.62 1.70
C ALA A 94 -8.63 -5.75 0.24
N GLU A 95 -8.26 -6.83 -0.43
CA GLU A 95 -8.48 -7.06 -1.87
C GLU A 95 -8.06 -5.82 -2.69
N ALA A 96 -6.88 -5.28 -2.34
CA ALA A 96 -6.39 -4.08 -2.97
C ALA A 96 -5.95 -4.38 -4.41
N HIS A 97 -6.46 -3.58 -5.34
CA HIS A 97 -6.07 -3.57 -6.74
C HIS A 97 -5.33 -2.28 -7.05
N TYR A 98 -4.40 -2.34 -8.00
CA TYR A 98 -3.68 -1.16 -8.46
C TYR A 98 -3.65 -1.11 -9.97
N GLN A 99 -3.73 0.12 -10.48
CA GLN A 99 -3.62 0.44 -11.89
C GLN A 99 -2.82 1.75 -12.08
N LEU A 100 -1.86 1.72 -13.00
CA LEU A 100 -1.18 2.90 -13.52
C LEU A 100 -1.65 3.15 -14.95
N GLU A 101 -2.25 4.31 -15.20
CA GLU A 101 -2.59 4.76 -16.55
C GLU A 101 -1.61 5.83 -17.00
N LEU A 102 -1.03 5.67 -18.18
CA LEU A 102 -0.18 6.66 -18.83
C LEU A 102 -0.91 7.19 -20.07
N TRP A 103 -1.09 8.50 -20.14
CA TRP A 103 -1.64 9.17 -21.30
C TRP A 103 -0.59 10.06 -21.92
N ASP A 104 -0.14 9.70 -23.11
CA ASP A 104 0.78 10.50 -23.92
C ASP A 104 0.00 11.53 -24.72
N ARG A 105 0.34 12.81 -24.57
CA ARG A 105 -0.31 13.90 -25.29
C ARG A 105 0.20 14.05 -26.72
N GLU A 106 1.39 13.58 -27.03
CA GLU A 106 1.99 13.70 -28.36
C GLU A 106 1.43 12.62 -29.30
N THR A 107 1.39 11.37 -28.83
CA THR A 107 0.86 10.24 -29.62
C THR A 107 -0.64 10.01 -29.41
N HIS A 108 -1.25 10.69 -28.44
CA HIS A 108 -2.63 10.46 -27.97
C HIS A 108 -2.92 9.04 -27.48
N GLN A 109 -1.89 8.22 -27.29
CA GLN A 109 -2.05 6.85 -26.80
C GLN A 109 -2.26 6.83 -25.30
N LYS A 110 -3.13 5.92 -24.86
CA LYS A 110 -3.35 5.62 -23.46
C LYS A 110 -2.95 4.18 -23.19
N HIS A 111 -2.05 4.01 -22.24
CA HIS A 111 -1.59 2.70 -21.73
C HIS A 111 -2.10 2.52 -20.31
N SER A 112 -2.41 1.28 -19.93
CA SER A 112 -2.94 0.96 -18.60
C SER A 112 -2.29 -0.31 -18.10
N PHE A 113 -1.67 -0.23 -16.92
CA PHE A 113 -0.86 -1.30 -16.35
C PHE A 113 -1.43 -1.68 -14.98
N PRO A 114 -2.05 -2.87 -14.83
CA PRO A 114 -2.31 -3.46 -13.53
C PRO A 114 -1.00 -3.85 -12.83
N ILE A 115 -1.07 -4.28 -11.56
CA ILE A 115 0.10 -4.73 -10.77
C ILE A 115 0.96 -5.74 -11.53
N SER A 116 0.33 -6.73 -12.16
CA SER A 116 1.00 -7.82 -12.88
C SER A 116 1.81 -7.37 -14.09
N GLU A 117 1.48 -6.22 -14.66
CA GLU A 117 2.05 -5.70 -15.91
C GLU A 117 2.85 -4.41 -15.65
N LEU A 118 3.06 -4.02 -14.39
CA LEU A 118 3.81 -2.82 -14.04
C LEU A 118 5.21 -2.78 -14.66
N SER A 119 5.88 -3.92 -14.85
CA SER A 119 7.19 -3.99 -15.51
C SER A 119 7.15 -3.59 -16.99
N GLU A 120 6.00 -3.69 -17.64
CA GLU A 120 5.85 -3.27 -19.05
C GLU A 120 5.75 -1.75 -19.18
N ALA A 121 5.36 -1.05 -18.11
CA ALA A 121 5.35 0.41 -18.07
C ALA A 121 6.76 1.00 -18.27
N ASP A 122 7.82 0.28 -17.86
CA ASP A 122 9.23 0.68 -18.06
C ASP A 122 9.59 0.79 -19.56
N LEU A 123 8.81 0.14 -20.44
CA LEU A 123 9.01 0.17 -21.90
C LEU A 123 8.29 1.34 -22.58
N VAL A 124 7.40 2.05 -21.87
CA VAL A 124 6.64 3.17 -22.41
C VAL A 124 7.29 4.49 -22.01
N THR A 125 7.78 5.21 -23.01
CA THR A 125 8.32 6.56 -22.80
C THR A 125 7.25 7.60 -23.08
N VAL A 126 6.95 8.45 -22.10
CA VAL A 126 6.06 9.60 -22.26
C VAL A 126 6.85 10.87 -21.96
N ASN A 127 7.03 11.71 -22.97
CA ASN A 127 7.73 12.99 -22.80
C ASN A 127 6.81 14.09 -22.26
N LYS A 128 5.55 14.08 -22.69
CA LYS A 128 4.53 15.03 -22.27
C LYS A 128 3.18 14.35 -22.14
N GLY A 129 2.54 14.47 -20.99
CA GLY A 129 1.38 13.63 -20.73
C GLY A 129 0.78 13.76 -19.34
N THR A 130 0.06 12.71 -18.96
CA THR A 130 -0.51 12.56 -17.63
C THR A 130 -0.35 11.12 -17.20
N ALA A 131 0.11 10.90 -15.96
CA ALA A 131 0.01 9.61 -15.30
C ALA A 131 -1.09 9.65 -14.24
N VAL A 132 -1.84 8.57 -14.14
CA VAL A 132 -2.87 8.38 -13.12
C VAL A 132 -2.62 7.05 -12.43
N GLU A 133 -2.32 7.14 -11.14
CA GLU A 133 -2.25 5.99 -10.26
C GLU A 133 -3.60 5.83 -9.55
N THR A 134 -4.10 4.60 -9.50
CA THR A 134 -5.29 4.25 -8.74
C THR A 134 -5.01 3.02 -7.88
N ILE A 135 -5.33 3.12 -6.58
CA ILE A 135 -5.42 1.98 -5.65
C ILE A 135 -6.88 1.84 -5.26
N THR A 136 -7.47 0.68 -5.50
CA THR A 136 -8.85 0.36 -5.13
C THR A 136 -8.83 -0.68 -4.02
N TYR A 137 -9.48 -0.40 -2.90
CA TYR A 137 -9.69 -1.35 -1.81
C TYR A 137 -11.13 -1.87 -1.93
N GLU A 138 -11.31 -2.92 -2.75
CA GLU A 138 -12.63 -3.40 -3.19
C GLU A 138 -13.53 -3.80 -2.02
N LEU A 139 -12.97 -4.51 -1.04
CA LEU A 139 -13.69 -4.97 0.15
C LEU A 139 -14.38 -3.84 0.92
N TYR A 140 -13.82 -2.63 0.86
CA TYR A 140 -14.32 -1.46 1.58
C TYR A 140 -15.03 -0.44 0.66
N GLY A 141 -15.04 -0.68 -0.64
CA GLY A 141 -15.55 0.29 -1.63
C GLY A 141 -14.77 1.60 -1.62
N PHE A 142 -13.48 1.56 -1.26
CA PHE A 142 -12.62 2.74 -1.21
C PHE A 142 -11.70 2.80 -2.43
N LYS A 143 -11.37 4.01 -2.87
CA LYS A 143 -10.43 4.21 -3.97
C LYS A 143 -9.59 5.45 -3.73
N LEU A 144 -8.28 5.30 -3.81
CA LEU A 144 -7.31 6.39 -3.80
C LEU A 144 -6.79 6.62 -5.21
N ARG A 145 -6.78 7.87 -5.66
CA ARG A 145 -6.30 8.25 -6.99
C ARG A 145 -5.25 9.35 -6.88
N ARG A 146 -4.10 9.17 -7.52
CA ARG A 146 -3.08 10.21 -7.67
C ARG A 146 -2.92 10.57 -9.14
N LYS A 147 -2.99 11.87 -9.44
CA LYS A 147 -2.74 12.40 -10.78
C LYS A 147 -1.36 13.05 -10.79
N PHE A 148 -0.63 12.81 -11.86
CA PHE A 148 0.64 13.45 -12.17
C PHE A 148 0.59 14.03 -13.58
N ASP A 149 1.20 15.18 -13.77
CA ASP A 149 1.50 15.71 -15.10
C ASP A 149 2.93 15.29 -15.46
N ILE A 150 3.14 14.95 -16.73
CA ILE A 150 4.45 14.60 -17.27
C ILE A 150 4.88 15.71 -18.21
N GLU A 151 6.04 16.32 -17.94
CA GLU A 151 6.62 17.36 -18.78
C GLU A 151 8.14 17.12 -18.87
N GLN A 152 8.68 17.06 -20.09
CA GLN A 152 10.09 16.71 -20.36
C GLN A 152 10.51 15.40 -19.67
N SER A 153 9.62 14.40 -19.75
CA SER A 153 9.77 13.07 -19.12
C SER A 153 9.85 13.10 -17.59
N ARG A 154 9.63 14.26 -16.95
CA ARG A 154 9.62 14.41 -15.50
C ARG A 154 8.20 14.31 -14.96
N LEU A 155 8.07 13.71 -13.78
CA LEU A 155 6.78 13.46 -13.15
C LEU A 155 6.48 14.51 -12.08
N TYR A 156 5.36 15.21 -12.21
CA TYR A 156 4.92 16.22 -11.25
C TYR A 156 3.57 15.83 -10.67
N ARG A 157 3.51 15.57 -9.36
CA ARG A 157 2.23 15.26 -8.69
C ARG A 157 1.30 16.47 -8.80
N VAL A 158 0.06 16.28 -9.21
CA VAL A 158 -0.93 17.36 -9.35
C VAL A 158 -1.90 17.35 -8.19
N LYS A 159 -2.50 16.18 -7.92
CA LYS A 159 -3.50 16.03 -6.87
C LYS A 159 -3.62 14.60 -6.39
N THR A 160 -4.23 14.45 -5.23
CA THR A 160 -4.60 13.17 -4.64
C THR A 160 -6.02 13.24 -4.16
N GLN A 161 -6.82 12.25 -4.53
CA GLN A 161 -8.24 12.20 -4.32
C GLN A 161 -8.59 10.88 -3.67
N PHE A 162 -9.48 10.92 -2.69
CA PHE A 162 -10.01 9.73 -2.04
C PHE A 162 -11.49 9.61 -2.37
N TYR A 163 -11.94 8.39 -2.63
CA TYR A 163 -13.32 8.08 -2.93
C TYR A 163 -13.85 7.01 -1.98
N ILE A 164 -15.06 7.22 -1.47
CA ILE A 164 -15.83 6.25 -0.69
C ILE A 164 -17.12 5.97 -1.44
N ALA A 165 -17.37 4.71 -1.79
CA ALA A 165 -18.53 4.29 -2.58
C ALA A 165 -18.75 5.16 -3.84
N GLY A 166 -17.65 5.48 -4.53
CA GLY A 166 -17.63 6.27 -5.76
C GLY A 166 -17.74 7.79 -5.58
N LYS A 167 -17.96 8.31 -4.37
CA LYS A 167 -18.02 9.75 -4.09
C LYS A 167 -16.67 10.25 -3.56
N GLU A 168 -16.22 11.37 -4.12
CA GLU A 168 -15.00 12.03 -3.64
C GLU A 168 -15.24 12.59 -2.23
N VAL A 169 -14.28 12.37 -1.34
CA VAL A 169 -14.26 12.88 0.03
C VAL A 169 -12.94 13.59 0.28
N GLU A 170 -12.89 14.40 1.35
CA GLU A 170 -11.63 14.99 1.79
C GLU A 170 -10.59 13.92 2.06
N LEU A 171 -9.34 14.18 1.66
CA LEU A 171 -8.28 13.18 1.68
C LEU A 171 -8.03 12.66 3.10
N ILE A 172 -8.01 13.55 4.09
CA ILE A 172 -7.77 13.18 5.49
C ILE A 172 -8.89 12.26 6.01
N ASP A 173 -10.16 12.61 5.76
CA ASP A 173 -11.31 11.81 6.18
C ASP A 173 -11.33 10.42 5.51
N GLY A 174 -10.97 10.37 4.23
CA GLY A 174 -10.80 9.14 3.48
C GLY A 174 -9.70 8.25 4.05
N LEU A 175 -8.53 8.82 4.35
CA LEU A 175 -7.42 8.10 4.97
C LEU A 175 -7.77 7.60 6.37
N MET A 176 -8.45 8.41 7.19
CA MET A 176 -8.92 7.98 8.51
C MET A 176 -9.92 6.82 8.41
N SER A 177 -10.84 6.86 7.44
CA SER A 177 -11.79 5.79 7.19
C SER A 177 -11.09 4.49 6.76
N LEU A 178 -10.09 4.60 5.88
CA LEU A 178 -9.26 3.46 5.48
C LEU A 178 -8.49 2.90 6.67
N GLN A 179 -7.89 3.76 7.49
CA GLN A 179 -7.17 3.34 8.69
C GLN A 179 -8.09 2.56 9.64
N GLN A 180 -9.28 3.07 9.92
CA GLN A 180 -10.25 2.40 10.78
C GLN A 180 -10.59 0.99 10.27
N LYS A 181 -10.75 0.82 8.95
CA LYS A 181 -11.03 -0.50 8.35
C LYS A 181 -9.83 -1.43 8.37
N LEU A 182 -8.63 -0.91 8.15
CA LEU A 182 -7.41 -1.71 8.21
C LEU A 182 -7.01 -2.06 9.66
N ASP A 183 -7.30 -1.19 10.64
CA ASP A 183 -7.03 -1.45 12.06
C ASP A 183 -7.74 -2.71 12.53
N GLU A 184 -8.95 -3.00 12.06
CA GLU A 184 -9.70 -4.22 12.40
C GLU A 184 -8.97 -5.51 11.97
N SER A 185 -8.08 -5.42 10.97
CA SER A 185 -7.40 -6.56 10.34
C SER A 185 -5.87 -6.52 10.42
N THR A 186 -5.29 -5.44 10.95
CA THR A 186 -3.84 -5.17 10.90
C THR A 186 -3.27 -4.77 12.27
N PRO A 187 -2.79 -5.73 13.08
CA PRO A 187 -2.25 -5.43 14.41
C PRO A 187 -1.07 -4.44 14.41
N TRP A 188 -0.31 -4.35 13.31
CA TRP A 188 0.85 -3.46 13.20
C TRP A 188 0.46 -1.98 12.98
N LEU A 189 -0.68 -1.73 12.34
CA LEU A 189 -1.26 -0.38 12.23
C LEU A 189 -1.75 0.09 13.61
N GLN A 190 -2.46 -0.80 14.33
CA GLN A 190 -2.89 -0.53 15.71
C GLN A 190 -1.71 -0.26 16.66
N ALA A 191 -0.60 -0.99 16.47
CA ALA A 191 0.62 -0.82 17.24
C ALA A 191 1.45 0.41 16.83
N GLY A 192 1.04 1.16 15.80
CA GLY A 192 1.73 2.36 15.32
C GLY A 192 3.09 2.08 14.67
N LEU A 193 3.37 0.83 14.29
CA LEU A 193 4.64 0.44 13.65
C LEU A 193 4.71 0.93 12.19
N VAL A 194 3.55 1.16 11.58
CA VAL A 194 3.37 1.65 10.21
C VAL A 194 2.21 2.64 10.18
N GLY A 195 2.34 3.73 9.42
CA GLY A 195 1.29 4.73 9.29
C GLY A 195 0.33 4.42 8.13
N ILE A 196 -0.88 4.96 8.16
CA ILE A 196 -1.84 4.79 7.05
C ILE A 196 -1.27 5.27 5.71
N GLN A 197 -0.42 6.29 5.74
CA GLN A 197 0.24 6.81 4.54
C GLN A 197 1.17 5.78 3.88
N ASP A 198 1.64 4.79 4.63
CA ASP A 198 2.51 3.73 4.10
C ASP A 198 1.69 2.69 3.34
N PHE A 199 0.38 2.60 3.58
CA PHE A 199 -0.55 1.73 2.86
C PHE A 199 -1.19 2.38 1.63
N THR A 200 -0.77 3.60 1.30
CA THR A 200 -1.28 4.38 0.17
C THR A 200 -0.18 4.72 -0.79
#